data_AF-A0AAU1LEK4-F1
#
_entry.id   AF-A0AAU1LEK4-F1
#
_cell.length_a   1.000
_cell.length_b   1.000
_cell.length_c   1.000
_cell.angle_alpha   90.00
_cell.angle_beta   90.00
_cell.angle_gamma   90.00
#
_symmetry.space_group_name_H-M   'P 1'
#
loop_
_entity.id
_entity.type
_entity.pdbx_description
1 polymer ?
#
loop_
_entity_poly.entity_id
_entity_poly.type
_entity_poly.pdbx_seq_one_letter_code
_entity_poly.pdbx_strand_id
1 'polypeptide(L)'
;MTLSSATLFAYSASAGSGPEAADRATVDAFARIADDVLSQRTQALVEEQPGHRNSGPSSAKTRMTAQLKKDEDAAISSLQSRKTRLAALGEAYTGATTHVAVDRATVTGGKATVEVSEDTTLAYKKLRGDEPATTDFRTRYELTLTSKRGGAWELTSIKSLDNGPVAINEPVAAKTKVAKDDGNQYPDGTPASTKYPAPAKPKAKTGGAYDYTAMAKYAEKYWSNYNPAYRKFGGAGGDCTNFISQALKAGGWKTVPGPTTDYRNWSYDGTRQTDSWVGANEWAWFTLSNQRAANLANVYQTDVGDIVQVDFNRDGSKDHSMMVTYRSNAGMPYLTYHSTNTYRKSLASIIASYPDAIYYAYRT
;
A
#
# COMPACT_ATOMS: atom_id res chain seq x y z
N MET A 1 -82.23 12.98 -6.35
CA MET A 1 -81.12 13.93 -6.43
C MET A 1 -79.95 13.36 -5.66
N THR A 2 -79.10 12.61 -6.34
CA THR A 2 -77.99 11.84 -5.76
C THR A 2 -76.68 12.52 -6.13
N LEU A 3 -75.98 13.02 -5.12
CA LEU A 3 -74.63 13.58 -5.21
C LEU A 3 -73.64 12.48 -5.60
N SER A 4 -72.89 12.72 -6.68
CA SER A 4 -71.79 11.85 -7.11
C SER A 4 -70.47 12.53 -6.72
N SER A 5 -69.77 11.92 -5.76
CA SER A 5 -68.43 12.33 -5.33
C SER A 5 -67.40 11.96 -6.41
N ALA A 6 -66.70 12.96 -6.94
CA ALA A 6 -65.54 12.78 -7.79
C ALA A 6 -64.28 12.63 -6.92
N THR A 7 -63.72 11.43 -6.90
CA THR A 7 -62.44 11.13 -6.23
C THR A 7 -61.30 11.61 -7.12
N LEU A 8 -60.53 12.58 -6.64
CA LEU A 8 -59.26 13.01 -7.24
C LEU A 8 -58.22 11.89 -7.07
N PHE A 9 -57.78 11.29 -8.18
CA PHE A 9 -56.57 10.47 -8.20
C PHE A 9 -55.35 11.41 -8.09
N ALA A 10 -54.78 11.48 -6.90
CA ALA A 10 -53.46 12.07 -6.70
C ALA A 10 -52.42 11.14 -7.38
N TYR A 11 -51.78 11.65 -8.42
CA TYR A 11 -50.61 11.03 -9.03
C TYR A 11 -49.46 11.17 -8.03
N SER A 12 -49.19 10.13 -7.23
CA SER A 12 -47.99 10.07 -6.40
C SER A 12 -46.78 9.87 -7.31
N ALA A 13 -46.03 10.94 -7.52
CA ALA A 13 -44.66 10.84 -8.03
C ALA A 13 -43.86 10.04 -7.00
N SER A 14 -43.58 8.77 -7.30
CA SER A 14 -42.61 7.98 -6.56
C SER A 14 -41.23 8.57 -6.82
N ALA A 15 -40.78 9.46 -5.94
CA ALA A 15 -39.40 9.87 -5.86
C ALA A 15 -38.55 8.62 -5.56
N GLY A 16 -37.82 8.14 -6.56
CA GLY A 16 -36.78 7.14 -6.35
C GLY A 16 -35.74 7.74 -5.41
N SER A 17 -35.73 7.29 -4.16
CA SER A 17 -34.76 7.69 -3.13
C SER A 17 -33.75 6.57 -2.84
N GLY A 18 -33.44 5.78 -3.86
CA GLY A 18 -32.45 4.72 -3.80
C GLY A 18 -31.06 5.24 -4.18
N PRO A 19 -29.99 4.51 -3.84
CA PRO A 19 -28.68 4.76 -4.41
C PRO A 19 -28.70 4.54 -5.92
N GLU A 20 -28.28 5.55 -6.68
CA GLU A 20 -28.16 5.47 -8.14
C GLU A 20 -26.69 5.54 -8.56
N ALA A 21 -26.33 4.86 -9.65
CA ALA A 21 -25.00 4.99 -10.23
C ALA A 21 -24.83 6.42 -10.78
N ALA A 22 -23.68 7.04 -10.52
CA ALA A 22 -23.39 8.36 -11.04
C ALA A 22 -23.29 8.36 -12.57
N ASP A 23 -23.78 9.42 -13.23
CA ASP A 23 -23.58 9.62 -14.66
C ASP A 23 -22.11 9.89 -15.01
N ARG A 24 -21.78 9.80 -16.31
CA ARG A 24 -20.40 9.96 -16.80
C ARG A 24 -19.79 11.31 -16.46
N ALA A 25 -20.54 12.39 -16.60
CA ALA A 25 -20.02 13.74 -16.33
C ALA A 25 -19.68 13.93 -14.85
N THR A 26 -20.50 13.33 -13.97
CA THR A 26 -20.32 13.30 -12.53
C THR A 26 -19.13 12.43 -12.15
N VAL A 27 -18.98 11.25 -12.75
CA VAL A 27 -17.80 10.39 -12.59
C VAL A 27 -16.52 11.11 -13.01
N ASP A 28 -16.51 11.79 -14.15
CA ASP A 28 -15.35 12.56 -14.62
C ASP A 28 -15.01 13.72 -13.66
N ALA A 29 -16.01 14.33 -13.03
CA ALA A 29 -15.80 15.36 -12.02
C ALA A 29 -15.19 14.77 -10.74
N PHE A 30 -15.64 13.60 -10.29
CA PHE A 30 -15.08 12.91 -9.14
C PHE A 30 -13.65 12.47 -9.37
N ALA A 31 -13.34 11.94 -10.56
CA ALA A 31 -11.99 11.56 -10.94
C ALA A 31 -11.04 12.77 -10.85
N ARG A 32 -11.42 13.92 -11.42
CA ARG A 32 -10.62 15.16 -11.35
C ARG A 32 -10.40 15.66 -9.92
N ILE A 33 -11.43 15.60 -9.07
CA ILE A 33 -11.33 16.00 -7.66
C ILE A 33 -10.34 15.11 -6.91
N ALA A 34 -10.43 13.79 -7.11
CA ALA A 34 -9.54 12.83 -6.48
C ALA A 34 -8.09 12.97 -6.99
N ASP A 35 -7.94 13.11 -8.31
CA ASP A 35 -6.65 13.29 -8.98
C ASP A 35 -5.92 14.55 -8.49
N ASP A 36 -6.62 15.68 -8.33
CA ASP A 36 -6.02 16.91 -7.82
C ASP A 36 -5.50 16.75 -6.37
N VAL A 37 -6.30 16.17 -5.48
CA VAL A 37 -5.90 15.96 -4.07
C VAL A 37 -4.70 15.01 -3.97
N LEU A 38 -4.76 13.87 -4.66
CA LEU A 38 -3.71 12.85 -4.58
C LEU A 38 -2.43 13.31 -5.30
N SER A 39 -2.55 14.02 -6.43
CA SER A 39 -1.41 14.65 -7.10
C SER A 39 -0.72 15.70 -6.23
N GLN A 40 -1.48 16.52 -5.49
CA GLN A 40 -0.90 17.50 -4.56
C GLN A 40 -0.12 16.84 -3.43
N ARG A 41 -0.65 15.75 -2.85
CA ARG A 41 0.07 14.93 -1.86
C ARG A 41 1.36 14.36 -2.45
N THR A 42 1.31 13.78 -3.64
CA THR A 42 2.49 13.23 -4.33
C THR A 42 3.53 14.32 -4.60
N GLN A 43 3.10 15.50 -5.07
CA GLN A 43 3.98 16.61 -5.39
C GLN A 43 4.70 17.18 -4.16
N ALA A 44 4.11 17.06 -2.96
CA ALA A 44 4.74 17.46 -1.70
C ALA A 44 6.05 16.70 -1.40
N LEU A 45 6.25 15.53 -2.01
CA LEU A 45 7.45 14.69 -1.85
C LEU A 45 8.55 14.98 -2.88
N VAL A 46 8.22 15.67 -3.98
CA VAL A 46 9.13 15.89 -5.11
C VAL A 46 9.92 17.18 -4.88
N GLU A 47 11.22 17.16 -5.19
CA GLU A 47 12.06 18.36 -5.17
C GLU A 47 11.55 19.44 -6.12
N GLU A 48 11.70 20.71 -5.73
CA GLU A 48 11.39 21.81 -6.63
C GLU A 48 12.48 21.92 -7.69
N GLN A 49 12.11 22.01 -8.97
CA GLN A 49 13.07 22.25 -10.03
C GLN A 49 13.35 23.76 -10.17
N PRO A 50 14.62 24.20 -10.22
CA PRO A 50 14.96 25.61 -10.45
C PRO A 50 14.33 26.10 -11.77
N GLY A 51 13.57 27.20 -11.73
CA GLY A 51 12.94 27.80 -12.91
C GLY A 51 11.54 27.27 -13.24
N HIS A 52 11.14 26.14 -12.67
CA HIS A 52 9.75 25.68 -12.67
C HIS A 52 9.17 25.91 -11.27
N ARG A 53 8.46 27.03 -11.06
CA ARG A 53 7.43 27.00 -10.02
C ARG A 53 6.55 25.81 -10.36
N ASN A 54 6.47 24.82 -9.47
CA ASN A 54 5.46 23.79 -9.55
C ASN A 54 4.10 24.48 -9.43
N SER A 55 3.62 25.04 -10.53
CA SER A 55 2.20 25.14 -10.77
C SER A 55 1.75 23.70 -10.95
N GLY A 56 1.50 23.01 -9.82
CA GLY A 56 0.61 21.85 -9.82
C GLY A 56 -0.64 22.22 -10.62
N PRO A 57 -1.32 21.24 -11.22
CA PRO A 57 -2.34 21.45 -12.25
C PRO A 57 -3.18 22.70 -11.94
N SER A 58 -2.98 23.73 -12.77
CA SER A 58 -3.79 24.93 -12.76
C SER A 58 -5.15 24.56 -13.33
N SER A 59 -6.01 24.00 -12.51
CA SER A 59 -7.40 23.73 -12.88
C SER A 59 -8.26 23.86 -11.63
N ALA A 60 -9.12 24.89 -11.61
CA ALA A 60 -10.18 25.13 -10.62
C ALA A 60 -9.99 24.46 -9.25
N LYS A 61 -9.44 25.19 -8.27
CA LYS A 61 -9.26 24.74 -6.87
C LYS A 61 -10.33 23.73 -6.46
N THR A 62 -9.94 22.48 -6.22
CA THR A 62 -10.85 21.44 -5.75
C THR A 62 -11.67 21.98 -4.60
N ARG A 63 -12.99 21.94 -4.75
CA ARG A 63 -13.91 22.35 -3.69
C ARG A 63 -13.93 21.25 -2.65
N MET A 64 -13.45 21.58 -1.47
CA MET A 64 -13.42 20.72 -0.29
C MET A 64 -13.99 21.50 0.89
N THR A 65 -14.55 20.79 1.85
CA THR A 65 -14.99 21.40 3.11
C THR A 65 -13.80 22.09 3.80
N ALA A 66 -14.07 23.10 4.63
CA ALA A 66 -13.02 23.79 5.39
C ALA A 66 -12.23 22.83 6.32
N GLN A 67 -12.91 21.83 6.89
CA GLN A 67 -12.27 20.81 7.73
C GLN A 67 -11.35 19.92 6.89
N LEU A 68 -11.85 19.37 5.78
CA LEU A 68 -11.01 18.55 4.90
C LEU A 68 -9.81 19.33 4.37
N LYS A 69 -9.99 20.61 4.02
CA LYS A 69 -8.87 21.46 3.62
C LYS A 69 -7.78 21.53 4.68
N LYS A 70 -8.16 21.71 5.95
CA LYS A 70 -7.21 21.74 7.06
C LYS A 70 -6.48 20.40 7.20
N ASP A 71 -7.20 19.29 7.02
CA ASP A 71 -6.63 17.95 7.10
C ASP A 71 -5.65 17.67 5.94
N GLU A 72 -5.97 18.11 4.72
CA GLU A 72 -5.06 18.03 3.56
C GLU A 72 -3.82 18.94 3.72
N ASP A 73 -3.99 20.17 4.22
CA ASP A 73 -2.86 21.07 4.48
C ASP A 73 -1.90 20.45 5.53
N ALA A 74 -2.44 19.76 6.54
CA ALA A 74 -1.66 18.99 7.51
C ALA A 74 -0.98 17.76 6.89
N ALA A 75 -1.68 17.03 6.01
CA ALA A 75 -1.12 15.90 5.28
C ALA A 75 0.07 16.33 4.40
N ILE A 76 -0.08 17.42 3.63
CA ILE A 76 0.99 18.00 2.81
C ILE A 76 2.19 18.38 3.68
N SER A 77 1.98 19.05 4.80
CA SER A 77 3.05 19.43 5.74
C SER A 77 3.80 18.21 6.30
N SER A 78 3.07 17.12 6.59
CA SER A 78 3.65 15.85 7.04
C SER A 78 4.50 15.20 5.94
N LEU A 79 4.04 15.23 4.69
CA LEU A 79 4.76 14.70 3.53
C LEU A 79 6.02 15.51 3.22
N GLN A 80 5.97 16.85 3.31
CA GLN A 80 7.16 17.69 3.21
C GLN A 80 8.17 17.38 4.32
N SER A 81 7.71 17.12 5.54
CA SER A 81 8.58 16.66 6.64
C SER A 81 9.17 15.27 6.37
N ARG A 82 8.42 14.36 5.72
CA ARG A 82 8.94 13.06 5.25
C ARG A 82 9.99 13.25 4.17
N LYS A 83 9.77 14.13 3.18
CA LYS A 83 10.74 14.48 2.14
C LYS A 83 12.07 14.94 2.75
N THR A 84 12.04 15.81 3.77
CA THR A 84 13.27 16.24 4.48
C THR A 84 13.98 15.08 5.17
N ARG A 85 13.25 14.17 5.81
CA ARG A 85 13.82 12.97 6.45
C ARG A 85 14.44 12.01 5.42
N LEU A 86 13.78 11.82 4.28
CA LEU A 86 14.31 11.03 3.16
C LEU A 86 15.59 11.64 2.60
N ALA A 87 15.63 12.96 2.41
CA ALA A 87 16.82 13.65 1.94
C ALA A 87 18.02 13.45 2.87
N ALA A 88 17.80 13.46 4.20
CA ALA A 88 18.83 13.16 5.19
C ALA A 88 19.33 11.69 5.12
N LEU A 89 18.52 10.77 4.60
CA LEU A 89 18.90 9.38 4.32
C LEU A 89 19.48 9.20 2.90
N GLY A 90 19.65 10.29 2.16
CA GLY A 90 20.13 10.31 0.79
C GLY A 90 19.13 9.70 -0.19
N GLU A 91 17.85 10.02 -0.03
CA GLU A 91 16.78 9.72 -0.96
C GLU A 91 16.02 10.99 -1.34
N ALA A 92 15.73 11.16 -2.62
CA ALA A 92 14.92 12.26 -3.12
C ALA A 92 14.20 11.86 -4.41
N TYR A 93 13.11 12.57 -4.72
CA TYR A 93 12.33 12.40 -5.94
C TYR A 93 12.43 13.65 -6.82
N THR A 94 12.55 13.47 -8.13
CA THR A 94 12.70 14.57 -9.11
C THR A 94 11.47 14.81 -9.96
N GLY A 95 10.55 13.86 -9.97
CA GLY A 95 9.29 13.94 -10.70
C GLY A 95 8.31 12.91 -10.16
N ALA A 96 7.03 13.16 -10.40
CA ALA A 96 5.99 12.19 -10.13
C ALA A 96 4.85 12.32 -11.13
N THR A 97 4.08 11.26 -11.28
CA THR A 97 2.86 11.23 -12.06
C THR A 97 1.84 10.42 -11.28
N THR A 98 0.64 10.99 -11.13
CA THR A 98 -0.49 10.38 -10.45
C THR A 98 -1.65 10.31 -11.44
N HIS A 99 -2.33 9.18 -11.45
CA HIS A 99 -3.53 8.95 -12.24
C HIS A 99 -4.59 8.30 -11.37
N VAL A 100 -5.82 8.83 -11.42
CA VAL A 100 -6.93 8.29 -10.65
C VAL A 100 -8.04 7.78 -11.58
N ALA A 101 -8.46 6.54 -11.34
CA ALA A 101 -9.62 5.92 -11.97
C ALA A 101 -10.76 5.76 -10.97
N VAL A 102 -11.99 6.07 -11.38
CA VAL A 102 -13.19 5.80 -10.58
C VAL A 102 -13.62 4.36 -10.82
N ASP A 103 -13.57 3.55 -9.76
CA ASP A 103 -13.98 2.14 -9.79
C ASP A 103 -15.50 2.01 -9.64
N ARG A 104 -16.07 2.84 -8.77
CA ARG A 104 -17.51 2.83 -8.45
C ARG A 104 -17.93 4.19 -7.91
N ALA A 105 -19.08 4.69 -8.33
CA ALA A 105 -19.67 5.91 -7.80
C ALA A 105 -21.18 5.75 -7.62
N THR A 106 -21.67 5.97 -6.40
CA THR A 106 -23.09 5.96 -6.06
C THR A 106 -23.53 7.31 -5.51
N VAL A 107 -24.71 7.78 -5.90
CA VAL A 107 -25.30 9.05 -5.46
C VAL A 107 -26.64 8.77 -4.80
N THR A 108 -26.84 9.32 -3.60
CA THR A 108 -28.10 9.24 -2.86
C THR A 108 -28.38 10.59 -2.21
N GLY A 109 -29.49 11.24 -2.56
CA GLY A 109 -29.93 12.47 -1.89
C GLY A 109 -28.90 13.61 -1.87
N GLY A 110 -28.11 13.77 -2.94
CA GLY A 110 -27.07 14.79 -3.04
C GLY A 110 -25.77 14.45 -2.30
N LYS A 111 -25.61 13.24 -1.78
CA LYS A 111 -24.34 12.69 -1.27
C LYS A 111 -23.83 11.64 -2.24
N ALA A 112 -22.53 11.65 -2.53
CA ALA A 112 -21.87 10.63 -3.33
C ALA A 112 -20.86 9.83 -2.48
N THR A 113 -20.83 8.52 -2.68
CA THR A 113 -19.75 7.64 -2.21
C THR A 113 -19.04 7.11 -3.45
N VAL A 114 -17.72 7.34 -3.50
CA VAL A 114 -16.92 7.05 -4.70
C VAL A 114 -15.72 6.22 -4.28
N GLU A 115 -15.55 5.06 -4.89
CA GLU A 115 -14.31 4.29 -4.79
C GLU A 115 -13.44 4.61 -6.00
N VAL A 116 -12.17 4.89 -5.74
CA VAL A 116 -11.18 5.17 -6.76
C VAL A 116 -9.92 4.35 -6.54
N SER A 117 -9.22 4.07 -7.63
CA SER A 117 -7.88 3.52 -7.64
C SER A 117 -6.90 4.59 -8.09
N GLU A 118 -5.86 4.84 -7.29
CA GLU A 118 -4.72 5.67 -7.64
C GLU A 118 -3.60 4.79 -8.21
N ASP A 119 -3.01 5.23 -9.32
CA ASP A 119 -1.72 4.77 -9.83
C ASP A 119 -0.73 5.92 -9.77
N THR A 120 0.35 5.76 -9.00
CA THR A 120 1.37 6.80 -8.86
C THR A 120 2.77 6.25 -9.08
N THR A 121 3.55 6.99 -9.86
CA THR A 121 4.97 6.78 -10.12
C THR A 121 5.77 7.95 -9.57
N LEU A 122 6.82 7.69 -8.78
CA LEU A 122 7.82 8.68 -8.40
C LEU A 122 9.17 8.33 -9.01
N ALA A 123 9.82 9.30 -9.64
CA ALA A 123 11.17 9.16 -10.19
C ALA A 123 12.22 9.47 -9.12
N TYR A 124 13.06 8.49 -8.80
CA TYR A 124 14.18 8.71 -7.89
C TYR A 124 15.20 9.67 -8.52
N LYS A 125 15.76 10.56 -7.70
CA LYS A 125 16.84 11.47 -8.11
C LYS A 125 18.14 10.77 -8.48
N LYS A 126 18.30 9.51 -8.05
CA LYS A 126 19.52 8.71 -8.20
C LYS A 126 20.77 9.41 -7.65
N LEU A 127 20.72 9.82 -6.38
CA LEU A 127 21.79 10.57 -5.72
C LEU A 127 23.14 9.83 -5.70
N ARG A 128 23.12 8.49 -5.74
CA ARG A 128 24.31 7.63 -5.78
C ARG A 128 24.50 6.96 -7.15
N GLY A 129 23.54 7.13 -8.06
CA GLY A 129 23.59 6.68 -9.45
C GLY A 129 23.01 5.28 -9.70
N ASP A 130 22.89 4.48 -8.64
CA ASP A 130 22.43 3.10 -8.70
C ASP A 130 21.08 2.88 -7.99
N GLU A 131 20.39 3.94 -7.58
CA GLU A 131 19.00 3.81 -7.17
C GLU A 131 18.12 3.37 -8.37
N PRO A 132 16.99 2.67 -8.14
CA PRO A 132 16.01 2.37 -9.18
C PRO A 132 15.59 3.62 -9.95
N ALA A 133 15.07 3.46 -11.16
CA ALA A 133 14.52 4.59 -11.91
C ALA A 133 13.30 5.19 -11.21
N THR A 134 12.39 4.32 -10.78
CA THR A 134 11.12 4.70 -10.17
C THR A 134 10.82 3.84 -8.95
N THR A 135 9.93 4.36 -8.11
CA THR A 135 9.06 3.56 -7.26
C THR A 135 7.62 3.87 -7.67
N ASP A 136 6.78 2.85 -7.63
CA ASP A 136 5.41 2.93 -8.11
C ASP A 136 4.49 2.33 -7.04
N PHE A 137 3.27 2.83 -6.93
CA PHE A 137 2.26 2.20 -6.08
C PHE A 137 0.85 2.32 -6.67
N ARG A 138 0.00 1.36 -6.32
CA ARG A 138 -1.43 1.39 -6.59
C ARG A 138 -2.20 1.19 -5.29
N THR A 139 -3.11 2.12 -4.99
CA THR A 139 -3.88 2.09 -3.74
C THR A 139 -5.32 2.55 -3.99
N ARG A 140 -6.24 2.08 -3.17
CA ARG A 140 -7.68 2.38 -3.30
C ARG A 140 -8.15 3.34 -2.22
N TYR A 141 -9.07 4.22 -2.59
CA TYR A 141 -9.70 5.17 -1.68
C TYR A 141 -11.21 5.13 -1.78
N GLU A 142 -11.88 5.41 -0.66
CA GLU A 142 -13.26 5.84 -0.63
C GLU A 142 -13.31 7.35 -0.39
N LEU A 143 -14.07 8.04 -1.24
CA LEU A 143 -14.35 9.47 -1.16
C LEU A 143 -15.82 9.66 -0.84
N THR A 144 -16.12 10.65 0.00
CA THR A 144 -17.48 11.17 0.17
C THR A 144 -17.54 12.58 -0.37
N LEU A 145 -18.55 12.85 -1.21
CA LEU A 145 -18.81 14.19 -1.74
C LEU A 145 -20.25 14.61 -1.44
N THR A 146 -20.48 15.93 -1.38
CA THR A 146 -21.81 16.51 -1.24
C THR A 146 -22.07 17.51 -2.35
N SER A 147 -23.28 17.48 -2.91
CA SER A 147 -23.73 18.41 -3.93
C SER A 147 -24.01 19.78 -3.30
N LYS A 148 -23.67 20.83 -4.04
CA LYS A 148 -23.92 22.23 -3.70
C LYS A 148 -24.96 22.82 -4.63
N ARG A 149 -25.52 23.98 -4.25
CA ARG A 149 -26.35 24.78 -5.16
C ARG A 149 -25.61 25.01 -6.47
N GLY A 150 -26.29 24.76 -7.59
CA GLY A 150 -25.71 24.87 -8.93
C GLY A 150 -25.03 23.60 -9.44
N GLY A 151 -25.18 22.45 -8.75
CA GLY A 151 -24.74 21.14 -9.25
C GLY A 151 -23.24 20.85 -9.10
N ALA A 152 -22.49 21.72 -8.43
CA ALA A 152 -21.09 21.48 -8.11
C ALA A 152 -20.94 20.50 -6.94
N TRP A 153 -19.88 19.70 -6.95
CA TRP A 153 -19.56 18.78 -5.87
C TRP A 153 -18.47 19.33 -4.95
N GLU A 154 -18.59 19.05 -3.66
CA GLU A 154 -17.59 19.36 -2.65
C GLU A 154 -17.14 18.08 -1.96
N LEU A 155 -15.83 17.85 -1.93
CA LEU A 155 -15.21 16.72 -1.24
C LEU A 155 -15.28 16.92 0.27
N THR A 156 -15.81 15.93 0.98
CA THR A 156 -15.95 15.96 2.44
C THR A 156 -15.01 15.00 3.14
N SER A 157 -14.63 13.89 2.50
CA SER A 157 -13.64 12.95 3.04
C SER A 157 -12.94 12.17 1.94
N ILE A 158 -11.72 11.72 2.24
CA ILE A 158 -10.95 10.74 1.47
C ILE A 158 -10.31 9.74 2.47
N LYS A 159 -10.49 8.45 2.26
CA LYS A 159 -10.02 7.40 3.16
C LYS A 159 -9.41 6.24 2.38
N SER A 160 -8.21 5.81 2.76
CA SER A 160 -7.57 4.62 2.18
C SER A 160 -8.35 3.35 2.53
N LEU A 161 -8.49 2.44 1.56
CA LEU A 161 -9.18 1.16 1.69
C LEU A 161 -8.23 -0.02 1.82
N ASP A 162 -6.94 0.19 1.55
CA ASP A 162 -5.94 -0.87 1.60
C ASP A 162 -5.27 -0.91 3.00
N ASN A 163 -4.96 -2.13 3.45
CA ASN A 163 -4.31 -2.38 4.73
C ASN A 163 -2.78 -2.47 4.56
N GLY A 164 -2.02 -2.42 5.66
CA GLY A 164 -0.56 -2.54 5.62
C GLY A 164 0.18 -1.20 5.55
N PRO A 165 1.38 -1.12 4.93
CA PRO A 165 2.13 0.11 4.81
C PRO A 165 1.35 1.15 4.00
N VAL A 166 1.25 2.37 4.50
CA VAL A 166 0.64 3.50 3.80
C VAL A 166 1.33 3.73 2.47
N ALA A 167 0.54 4.21 1.50
CA ALA A 167 1.06 4.67 0.22
C ALA A 167 2.15 5.74 0.40
N ILE A 168 3.01 5.92 -0.60
CA ILE A 168 4.18 6.80 -0.45
C ILE A 168 3.75 8.25 -0.19
N ASN A 169 2.67 8.70 -0.85
CA ASN A 169 2.05 10.02 -0.73
C ASN A 169 0.99 10.10 0.39
N GLU A 170 0.79 9.07 1.18
CA GLU A 170 -0.12 9.15 2.33
C GLU A 170 0.62 9.67 3.57
N PRO A 171 0.02 10.58 4.35
CA PRO A 171 0.59 10.99 5.63
C PRO A 171 0.77 9.77 6.54
N VAL A 172 1.76 9.84 7.43
CA VAL A 172 2.03 8.77 8.40
C VAL A 172 0.74 8.47 9.17
N ALA A 173 0.30 7.20 9.17
CA ALA A 173 -0.81 6.76 10.00
C ALA A 173 -0.53 7.13 11.47
N ALA A 174 -1.55 7.60 12.19
CA ALA A 174 -1.42 7.88 13.61
C ALA A 174 -0.85 6.65 14.34
N LYS A 175 0.01 6.87 15.35
CA LYS A 175 0.56 5.79 16.16
C LYS A 175 -0.59 4.90 16.63
N THR A 176 -0.58 3.65 16.20
CA THR A 176 -1.54 2.66 16.68
C THR A 176 -1.25 2.39 18.15
N LYS A 177 -2.31 2.18 18.94
CA LYS A 177 -2.14 1.81 20.34
C LYS A 177 -1.46 0.44 20.38
N VAL A 178 -0.45 0.32 21.23
CA VAL A 178 0.15 -0.97 21.58
C VAL A 178 -0.94 -1.86 22.14
N ALA A 179 -1.25 -2.96 21.44
CA ALA A 179 -2.07 -4.03 21.99
C ALA A 179 -1.18 -4.98 22.82
N LYS A 180 -1.81 -5.75 23.71
CA LYS A 180 -1.06 -6.68 24.56
C LYS A 180 -0.66 -7.89 23.72
N ASP A 181 0.61 -8.28 23.88
CA ASP A 181 1.17 -9.54 23.41
C ASP A 181 0.22 -10.71 23.71
N ASP A 182 -0.04 -11.54 22.69
CA ASP A 182 -0.94 -12.68 22.78
C ASP A 182 -0.36 -13.84 23.61
N GLY A 183 0.94 -13.76 23.95
CA GLY A 183 1.62 -14.66 24.87
C GLY A 183 1.90 -16.05 24.27
N ASN A 184 1.78 -16.23 22.96
CA ASN A 184 2.01 -17.51 22.32
C ASN A 184 3.50 -17.83 22.16
N GLN A 185 3.87 -19.12 22.33
CA GLN A 185 5.24 -19.63 22.19
C GLN A 185 5.56 -20.10 20.77
N TYR A 186 5.44 -19.24 19.77
CA TYR A 186 5.88 -19.56 18.42
C TYR A 186 7.30 -19.03 18.14
N PRO A 187 8.03 -19.57 17.16
CA PRO A 187 9.30 -18.99 16.76
C PRO A 187 9.03 -17.72 15.94
N ASP A 188 8.70 -16.61 16.61
CA ASP A 188 8.31 -15.34 15.98
C ASP A 188 9.46 -14.60 15.28
N GLY A 189 10.69 -15.06 15.48
CA GLY A 189 11.89 -14.36 15.05
C GLY A 189 12.26 -13.19 15.96
N THR A 190 13.46 -12.68 15.74
CA THR A 190 14.04 -11.64 16.61
C THR A 190 13.91 -10.27 15.96
N PRO A 191 13.48 -9.22 16.68
CA PRO A 191 13.50 -7.86 16.16
C PRO A 191 14.86 -7.47 15.59
N ALA A 192 14.85 -6.85 14.42
CA ALA A 192 16.02 -6.36 13.72
C ALA A 192 16.20 -4.85 13.95
N SER A 193 17.43 -4.41 14.19
CA SER A 193 17.76 -2.98 14.30
C SER A 193 17.49 -2.24 12.99
N THR A 194 16.97 -1.02 13.09
CA THR A 194 16.75 -0.06 11.98
C THR A 194 17.88 0.98 11.89
N LYS A 195 18.99 0.78 12.59
CA LYS A 195 20.14 1.71 12.54
C LYS A 195 20.86 1.60 11.20
N TYR A 196 21.09 2.75 10.58
CA TYR A 196 21.86 2.89 9.33
C TYR A 196 23.16 3.68 9.58
N PRO A 197 24.30 3.30 8.96
CA PRO A 197 24.52 2.08 8.18
C PRO A 197 24.64 0.84 9.07
N ALA A 198 24.41 -0.33 8.48
CA ALA A 198 24.56 -1.63 9.16
C ALA A 198 25.86 -2.33 8.76
N PRO A 199 26.45 -3.16 9.64
CA PRO A 199 27.56 -4.04 9.27
C PRO A 199 27.17 -4.95 8.10
N ALA A 200 28.06 -5.07 7.11
CA ALA A 200 27.83 -5.90 5.94
C ALA A 200 27.62 -7.37 6.34
N LYS A 201 26.60 -8.01 5.76
CA LYS A 201 26.35 -9.44 5.87
C LYS A 201 25.96 -9.97 4.49
N PRO A 202 26.93 -10.20 3.59
CA PRO A 202 26.64 -10.56 2.21
C PRO A 202 25.76 -11.82 2.10
N LYS A 203 24.93 -11.87 1.06
CA LYS A 203 24.15 -13.06 0.69
C LYS A 203 24.86 -13.76 -0.46
N ALA A 204 25.05 -15.08 -0.34
CA ALA A 204 25.53 -15.88 -1.46
C ALA A 204 24.41 -16.00 -2.50
N LYS A 205 24.52 -15.25 -3.60
CA LYS A 205 23.49 -15.19 -4.65
C LYS A 205 23.62 -16.30 -5.70
N THR A 206 24.76 -16.98 -5.75
CA THR A 206 25.12 -17.98 -6.76
C THR A 206 25.59 -19.27 -6.09
N GLY A 207 25.32 -20.42 -6.73
CA GLY A 207 25.65 -21.74 -6.20
C GLY A 207 24.72 -22.28 -5.09
N GLY A 208 23.65 -21.54 -4.76
CA GLY A 208 22.60 -21.98 -3.81
C GLY A 208 21.43 -22.70 -4.47
N ALA A 209 20.52 -23.24 -3.65
CA ALA A 209 19.33 -23.98 -4.10
C ALA A 209 18.21 -23.10 -4.70
N TYR A 210 18.30 -21.77 -4.56
CA TYR A 210 17.23 -20.83 -4.93
C TYR A 210 17.68 -19.79 -5.95
N ASP A 211 16.76 -19.41 -6.83
CA ASP A 211 16.94 -18.32 -7.79
C ASP A 211 16.30 -17.03 -7.26
N TYR A 212 17.09 -16.23 -6.56
CA TYR A 212 16.66 -14.94 -6.01
C TYR A 212 16.33 -13.91 -7.10
N THR A 213 16.92 -14.04 -8.29
CA THR A 213 16.60 -13.17 -9.44
C THR A 213 15.20 -13.48 -9.96
N ALA A 214 14.81 -14.77 -10.02
CA ALA A 214 13.47 -15.18 -10.37
C ALA A 214 12.43 -14.71 -9.34
N MET A 215 12.75 -14.73 -8.04
CA MET A 215 11.89 -14.16 -6.99
C MET A 215 11.62 -12.67 -7.23
N ALA A 216 12.70 -11.89 -7.43
CA ALA A 216 12.59 -10.46 -7.68
C ALA A 216 11.81 -10.15 -8.96
N LYS A 217 12.14 -10.83 -10.07
CA LYS A 217 11.42 -10.68 -11.34
C LYS A 217 9.94 -11.04 -11.22
N TYR A 218 9.60 -12.07 -10.44
CA TYR A 218 8.20 -12.42 -10.18
C TYR A 218 7.50 -11.27 -9.45
N ALA A 219 8.05 -10.83 -8.32
CA ALA A 219 7.46 -9.77 -7.52
C ALA A 219 7.29 -8.48 -8.36
N GLU A 220 8.33 -8.10 -9.09
CA GLU A 220 8.32 -6.91 -9.95
C GLU A 220 7.40 -7.02 -11.17
N LYS A 221 7.03 -8.22 -11.61
CA LYS A 221 6.04 -8.42 -12.66
C LYS A 221 4.61 -8.30 -12.13
N TYR A 222 4.35 -8.82 -10.93
CA TYR A 222 3.00 -9.01 -10.41
C TYR A 222 2.59 -7.99 -9.33
N TRP A 223 3.43 -7.00 -9.00
CA TRP A 223 3.18 -6.02 -7.91
C TRP A 223 1.84 -5.28 -8.01
N SER A 224 1.38 -4.92 -9.22
CA SER A 224 0.07 -4.28 -9.47
C SER A 224 -0.85 -5.14 -10.32
N ASN A 225 -0.29 -6.00 -11.16
CA ASN A 225 -1.02 -6.93 -12.01
C ASN A 225 -1.00 -8.30 -11.36
N TYR A 226 -2.03 -8.66 -10.60
CA TYR A 226 -2.05 -9.90 -9.83
C TYR A 226 -2.01 -11.15 -10.71
N ASN A 227 -1.24 -12.17 -10.29
CA ASN A 227 -1.15 -13.44 -11.01
C ASN A 227 -2.48 -14.22 -10.92
N PRO A 228 -3.19 -14.49 -12.04
CA PRO A 228 -4.47 -15.20 -12.02
C PRO A 228 -4.37 -16.67 -11.59
N ALA A 229 -3.17 -17.25 -11.54
CA ALA A 229 -2.97 -18.61 -11.02
C ALA A 229 -3.17 -18.72 -9.50
N TYR A 230 -3.24 -17.59 -8.79
CA TYR A 230 -3.39 -17.54 -7.34
C TYR A 230 -4.62 -16.73 -6.95
N ARG A 231 -5.27 -17.13 -5.84
CA ARG A 231 -6.34 -16.36 -5.23
C ARG A 231 -5.84 -14.97 -4.81
N LYS A 232 -6.71 -13.99 -5.00
CA LYS A 232 -6.55 -12.62 -4.46
C LYS A 232 -7.28 -12.54 -3.13
N PHE A 233 -6.67 -11.92 -2.13
CA PHE A 233 -7.29 -11.77 -0.81
C PHE A 233 -7.96 -10.38 -0.58
N GLY A 234 -8.01 -9.53 -1.61
CA GLY A 234 -9.03 -8.47 -1.76
C GLY A 234 -9.23 -7.51 -0.58
N GLY A 235 -8.17 -7.15 0.16
CA GLY A 235 -8.26 -6.26 1.33
C GLY A 235 -8.66 -6.95 2.66
N ALA A 236 -9.00 -8.24 2.64
CA ALA A 236 -9.34 -9.02 3.85
C ALA A 236 -8.12 -9.46 4.68
N GLY A 237 -6.92 -8.94 4.37
CA GLY A 237 -5.65 -9.39 4.94
C GLY A 237 -5.05 -10.58 4.19
N GLY A 238 -3.79 -10.91 4.50
CA GLY A 238 -3.08 -12.10 4.00
C GLY A 238 -2.51 -12.02 2.57
N ASP A 239 -2.86 -11.00 1.80
CA ASP A 239 -2.35 -10.85 0.42
C ASP A 239 -0.84 -10.53 0.36
N CYS A 240 -0.31 -9.86 1.37
CA CYS A 240 1.12 -9.54 1.48
C CYS A 240 1.97 -10.82 1.53
N THR A 241 1.60 -11.77 2.40
CA THR A 241 2.29 -13.06 2.52
C THR A 241 1.99 -13.97 1.33
N ASN A 242 0.75 -13.99 0.84
CA ASN A 242 0.40 -14.71 -0.39
C ASN A 242 1.32 -14.30 -1.55
N PHE A 243 1.53 -12.99 -1.73
CA PHE A 243 2.39 -12.45 -2.78
C PHE A 243 3.86 -12.88 -2.63
N ILE A 244 4.44 -12.73 -1.44
CA ILE A 244 5.83 -13.16 -1.24
C ILE A 244 5.97 -14.69 -1.36
N SER A 245 4.96 -15.46 -0.94
CA SER A 245 4.95 -16.92 -1.10
C SER A 245 4.99 -17.33 -2.58
N GLN A 246 4.24 -16.63 -3.43
CA GLN A 246 4.30 -16.83 -4.87
C GLN A 246 5.69 -16.53 -5.45
N ALA A 247 6.29 -15.41 -5.06
CA ALA A 247 7.63 -15.02 -5.49
C ALA A 247 8.69 -16.05 -5.04
N LEU A 248 8.63 -16.51 -3.79
CA LEU A 248 9.50 -17.56 -3.26
C LEU A 248 9.35 -18.87 -4.04
N LYS A 249 8.11 -19.29 -4.36
CA LYS A 249 7.83 -20.47 -5.18
C LYS A 249 8.42 -20.33 -6.59
N ALA A 250 8.29 -19.14 -7.20
CA ALA A 250 8.90 -18.85 -8.51
C ALA A 250 10.43 -18.90 -8.47
N GLY A 251 11.04 -18.58 -7.34
CA GLY A 251 12.47 -18.75 -7.07
C GLY A 251 12.92 -20.17 -6.72
N GLY A 252 12.03 -21.16 -6.78
CA GLY A 252 12.37 -22.57 -6.60
C GLY A 252 12.09 -23.15 -5.22
N TRP A 253 11.46 -22.41 -4.31
CA TRP A 253 11.03 -22.96 -3.03
C TRP A 253 10.09 -24.15 -3.23
N LYS A 254 10.45 -25.30 -2.64
CA LYS A 254 9.64 -26.51 -2.73
C LYS A 254 8.47 -26.44 -1.75
N THR A 255 7.29 -26.84 -2.20
CA THR A 255 6.10 -26.98 -1.38
C THR A 255 6.31 -28.02 -0.28
N VAL A 256 5.77 -27.76 0.91
CA VAL A 256 5.67 -28.69 2.03
C VAL A 256 4.18 -28.93 2.29
N PRO A 257 3.58 -30.00 1.74
CA PRO A 257 2.15 -30.26 1.90
C PRO A 257 1.84 -30.81 3.30
N GLY A 258 0.61 -30.60 3.76
CA GLY A 258 0.12 -31.14 5.03
C GLY A 258 -1.14 -30.39 5.48
N PRO A 259 -1.59 -30.61 6.72
CA PRO A 259 -2.71 -29.87 7.31
C PRO A 259 -2.52 -28.36 7.17
N THR A 260 -3.59 -27.64 6.78
CA THR A 260 -3.51 -26.19 6.48
C THR A 260 -3.17 -25.35 7.70
N THR A 261 -3.60 -25.79 8.89
CA THR A 261 -3.40 -25.08 10.17
C THR A 261 -2.08 -25.41 10.87
N ASP A 262 -1.32 -26.38 10.36
CA ASP A 262 0.02 -26.66 10.88
C ASP A 262 1.02 -25.75 10.17
N TYR A 263 1.54 -24.77 10.91
CA TYR A 263 2.49 -23.76 10.41
C TYR A 263 3.78 -24.39 9.86
N ARG A 264 4.08 -25.67 10.14
CA ARG A 264 5.25 -26.35 9.57
C ARG A 264 5.08 -26.73 8.11
N ASN A 265 3.85 -26.69 7.59
CA ASN A 265 3.57 -26.90 6.18
C ASN A 265 3.54 -25.56 5.46
N TRP A 266 3.81 -25.56 4.15
CA TRP A 266 3.74 -24.38 3.28
C TRP A 266 3.35 -24.82 1.87
N SER A 267 2.09 -24.58 1.50
CA SER A 267 1.56 -25.05 0.23
C SER A 267 0.42 -24.19 -0.31
N TYR A 268 0.29 -24.22 -1.64
CA TYR A 268 -0.84 -23.70 -2.41
C TYR A 268 -1.06 -24.62 -3.60
N ASP A 269 -2.27 -25.19 -3.71
CA ASP A 269 -2.63 -26.20 -4.71
C ASP A 269 -3.49 -25.66 -5.87
N GLY A 270 -3.79 -24.36 -5.88
CA GLY A 270 -4.73 -23.74 -6.83
C GLY A 270 -6.04 -23.33 -6.18
N THR A 271 -6.48 -24.06 -5.16
CA THR A 271 -7.77 -23.88 -4.50
C THR A 271 -7.64 -23.64 -3.00
N ARG A 272 -6.70 -24.33 -2.37
CA ARG A 272 -6.41 -24.33 -0.94
C ARG A 272 -4.97 -23.92 -0.69
N GLN A 273 -4.74 -23.44 0.52
CA GLN A 273 -3.45 -22.98 1.00
C GLN A 273 -3.29 -23.26 2.48
N THR A 274 -2.05 -23.39 2.93
CA THR A 274 -1.72 -23.42 4.36
C THR A 274 -1.76 -22.02 4.97
N ASP A 275 -1.93 -21.91 6.27
CA ASP A 275 -1.95 -20.62 6.95
C ASP A 275 -0.62 -19.89 6.78
N SER A 276 0.52 -20.60 6.83
CA SER A 276 1.86 -20.07 6.50
C SER A 276 2.04 -19.52 5.07
N TRP A 277 1.16 -19.88 4.13
CA TRP A 277 1.20 -19.33 2.77
C TRP A 277 0.69 -17.88 2.74
N VAL A 278 -0.21 -17.51 3.66
CA VAL A 278 -0.95 -16.23 3.66
C VAL A 278 -0.81 -15.43 4.96
N GLY A 279 -0.40 -16.05 6.05
CA GLY A 279 -0.26 -15.42 7.36
C GLY A 279 1.17 -14.96 7.62
N ALA A 280 1.35 -13.69 8.03
CA ALA A 280 2.67 -13.11 8.22
C ALA A 280 3.43 -13.78 9.39
N ASN A 281 2.76 -14.03 10.51
CA ASN A 281 3.37 -14.75 11.64
C ASN A 281 3.67 -16.20 11.25
N GLU A 282 2.70 -16.88 10.65
CA GLU A 282 2.79 -18.28 10.26
C GLU A 282 3.90 -18.52 9.23
N TRP A 283 4.17 -17.55 8.35
CA TRP A 283 5.32 -17.60 7.44
C TRP A 283 6.66 -17.56 8.21
N ALA A 284 6.79 -16.70 9.22
CA ALA A 284 7.98 -16.67 10.07
C ALA A 284 8.12 -18.00 10.84
N TRP A 285 7.02 -18.51 11.41
CA TRP A 285 7.03 -19.77 12.13
C TRP A 285 7.44 -20.93 11.24
N PHE A 286 6.89 -21.00 10.02
CA PHE A 286 7.24 -22.00 9.02
C PHE A 286 8.72 -21.97 8.71
N THR A 287 9.25 -20.80 8.35
CA THR A 287 10.61 -20.66 7.84
C THR A 287 11.66 -20.91 8.92
N LEU A 288 11.43 -20.44 10.14
CA LEU A 288 12.33 -20.67 11.26
C LEU A 288 12.29 -22.14 11.72
N SER A 289 11.13 -22.77 11.75
CA SER A 289 10.99 -24.19 12.14
C SER A 289 11.58 -25.15 11.11
N ASN A 290 11.48 -24.81 9.82
CA ASN A 290 12.02 -25.61 8.72
C ASN A 290 13.43 -25.18 8.27
N GLN A 291 14.07 -24.25 8.99
CA GLN A 291 15.41 -23.72 8.66
C GLN A 291 15.50 -23.16 7.22
N ARG A 292 14.40 -22.61 6.71
CA ARG A 292 14.34 -21.97 5.38
C ARG A 292 14.69 -20.50 5.39
N ALA A 293 14.73 -19.88 6.56
CA ALA A 293 15.25 -18.54 6.72
C ALA A 293 15.99 -18.40 8.05
N ALA A 294 16.86 -17.40 8.13
CA ALA A 294 17.58 -17.04 9.35
C ALA A 294 17.32 -15.58 9.72
N ASN A 295 17.20 -15.30 11.02
CA ASN A 295 17.08 -13.92 11.50
C ASN A 295 18.31 -13.08 11.13
N LEU A 296 18.07 -11.83 10.75
CA LEU A 296 19.07 -10.79 10.56
C LEU A 296 19.01 -9.81 11.72
N ALA A 297 20.18 -9.39 12.21
CA ALA A 297 20.27 -8.47 13.35
C ALA A 297 19.89 -7.03 12.97
N ASN A 298 19.88 -6.71 11.66
CA ASN A 298 19.57 -5.38 11.15
C ASN A 298 18.90 -5.46 9.79
N VAL A 299 17.84 -4.66 9.57
CA VAL A 299 17.06 -4.67 8.34
C VAL A 299 17.87 -4.29 7.10
N TYR A 300 18.92 -3.47 7.22
CA TYR A 300 19.80 -3.09 6.11
C TYR A 300 20.77 -4.21 5.69
N GLN A 301 20.76 -5.36 6.37
CA GLN A 301 21.48 -6.57 5.95
C GLN A 301 20.71 -7.43 4.94
N THR A 302 19.45 -7.09 4.68
CA THR A 302 18.60 -7.81 3.72
C THR A 302 19.08 -7.61 2.29
N ASP A 303 19.10 -8.68 1.52
CA ASP A 303 19.46 -8.64 0.10
C ASP A 303 18.31 -9.19 -0.76
N VAL A 304 18.46 -9.16 -2.08
CA VAL A 304 17.43 -9.60 -3.02
C VAL A 304 16.89 -11.00 -2.64
N GLY A 305 15.57 -11.12 -2.58
CA GLY A 305 14.82 -12.30 -2.15
C GLY A 305 14.67 -12.46 -0.63
N ASP A 306 15.33 -11.64 0.19
CA ASP A 306 15.09 -11.59 1.64
C ASP A 306 13.75 -10.92 1.95
N ILE A 307 13.19 -11.27 3.11
CA ILE A 307 11.88 -10.78 3.56
C ILE A 307 12.06 -9.82 4.73
N VAL A 308 11.35 -8.70 4.68
CA VAL A 308 11.17 -7.79 5.81
C VAL A 308 9.71 -7.89 6.25
N GLN A 309 9.49 -8.08 7.55
CA GLN A 309 8.17 -8.02 8.14
C GLN A 309 8.09 -6.88 9.16
N VAL A 310 6.91 -6.32 9.32
CA VAL A 310 6.68 -5.17 10.20
C VAL A 310 5.49 -5.44 11.12
N ASP A 311 5.68 -5.12 12.38
CA ASP A 311 4.65 -5.01 13.41
C ASP A 311 4.49 -3.51 13.71
N PHE A 312 3.43 -2.90 13.17
CA PHE A 312 3.18 -1.47 13.20
C PHE A 312 2.71 -1.00 14.58
N ASN A 313 1.89 -1.80 15.24
CA ASN A 313 1.27 -1.46 16.53
C ASN A 313 2.06 -1.98 17.74
N ARG A 314 3.09 -2.80 17.52
CA ARG A 314 3.97 -3.39 18.53
C ARG A 314 3.24 -4.37 19.46
N ASP A 315 2.22 -5.05 18.94
CA ASP A 315 1.44 -6.00 19.72
C ASP A 315 2.01 -7.43 19.73
N GLY A 316 3.17 -7.64 19.09
CA GLY A 316 3.82 -8.94 18.98
C GLY A 316 3.44 -9.67 17.68
N SER A 317 2.37 -9.27 17.01
CA SER A 317 1.92 -9.82 15.74
C SER A 317 2.49 -9.02 14.55
N LYS A 318 2.97 -9.73 13.54
CA LYS A 318 3.44 -9.09 12.30
C LYS A 318 2.23 -8.73 11.44
N ASP A 319 2.12 -7.46 11.11
CA ASP A 319 1.04 -6.93 10.28
C ASP A 319 1.29 -7.14 8.79
N HIS A 320 2.56 -7.14 8.37
CA HIS A 320 2.88 -7.10 6.95
C HIS A 320 4.20 -7.78 6.57
N SER A 321 4.23 -8.35 5.37
CA SER A 321 5.38 -9.02 4.77
C SER A 321 5.75 -8.39 3.43
N MET A 322 7.05 -8.14 3.21
CA MET A 322 7.58 -7.48 2.02
C MET A 322 8.86 -8.16 1.54
N MET A 323 9.07 -8.21 0.23
CA MET A 323 10.27 -8.81 -0.37
C MET A 323 11.23 -7.73 -0.86
N VAL A 324 12.51 -7.87 -0.56
CA VAL A 324 13.56 -7.07 -1.20
C VAL A 324 13.74 -7.55 -2.64
N THR A 325 13.45 -6.69 -3.61
CA THR A 325 13.63 -7.03 -5.05
C THR A 325 14.81 -6.31 -5.68
N TYR A 326 15.29 -5.25 -5.03
CA TYR A 326 16.48 -4.52 -5.46
C TYR A 326 17.31 -4.08 -4.25
N ARG A 327 18.63 -4.05 -4.40
CA ARG A 327 19.56 -3.55 -3.38
C ARG A 327 20.62 -2.70 -4.08
N SER A 328 20.77 -1.44 -3.67
CA SER A 328 21.86 -0.59 -4.17
C SER A 328 23.21 -1.04 -3.62
N ASN A 329 24.29 -0.66 -4.30
CA ASN A 329 25.68 -0.86 -3.89
C ASN A 329 25.99 -0.15 -2.57
N ALA A 330 25.29 0.95 -2.26
CA ALA A 330 25.35 1.60 -0.95
C ALA A 330 24.66 0.81 0.17
N GLY A 331 24.00 -0.31 -0.17
CA GLY A 331 23.36 -1.21 0.78
C GLY A 331 21.94 -0.84 1.16
N MET A 332 21.26 0.01 0.38
CA MET A 332 19.83 0.31 0.58
C MET A 332 18.97 -0.78 -0.04
N PRO A 333 18.13 -1.50 0.74
CA PRO A 333 17.13 -2.40 0.20
C PRO A 333 15.91 -1.64 -0.34
N TYR A 334 15.33 -2.15 -1.42
CA TYR A 334 14.09 -1.67 -2.01
C TYR A 334 13.10 -2.83 -2.10
N LEU A 335 11.91 -2.59 -1.57
CA LEU A 335 10.90 -3.59 -1.30
C LEU A 335 9.75 -3.49 -2.28
N THR A 336 9.26 -4.65 -2.70
CA THR A 336 8.06 -4.81 -3.52
C THR A 336 7.07 -5.68 -2.76
N TYR A 337 5.80 -5.27 -2.72
CA TYR A 337 4.79 -5.90 -1.87
C TYR A 337 3.36 -5.59 -2.34
N HIS A 338 2.39 -6.35 -1.84
CA HIS A 338 0.95 -6.19 -2.09
C HIS A 338 0.25 -5.42 -0.96
N SER A 339 -1.07 -5.24 -1.07
CA SER A 339 -1.94 -4.38 -0.24
C SER A 339 -2.00 -2.96 -0.77
N THR A 340 -1.06 -2.06 -0.44
CA THR A 340 -0.90 -0.79 -1.20
C THR A 340 -0.07 -0.96 -2.48
N ASN A 341 0.00 -2.20 -2.99
CA ASN A 341 0.63 -2.66 -4.23
C ASN A 341 1.80 -1.77 -4.65
N THR A 342 2.97 -2.04 -4.12
CA THR A 342 4.12 -1.13 -4.21
C THR A 342 5.29 -1.82 -4.88
N TYR A 343 5.92 -1.09 -5.81
CA TYR A 343 7.13 -1.47 -6.53
C TYR A 343 8.34 -0.67 -6.02
N ARG A 344 9.37 -1.40 -5.58
CA ARG A 344 10.69 -0.87 -5.19
C ARG A 344 10.65 0.38 -4.29
N LYS A 345 9.81 0.38 -3.25
CA LYS A 345 9.89 1.42 -2.21
C LYS A 345 11.10 1.15 -1.33
N SER A 346 11.94 2.14 -1.09
CA SER A 346 13.12 1.96 -0.24
C SER A 346 12.74 1.60 1.20
N LEU A 347 13.62 0.87 1.87
CA LEU A 347 13.49 0.59 3.30
C LEU A 347 13.53 1.89 4.14
N ALA A 348 14.32 2.88 3.71
CA ALA A 348 14.36 4.20 4.33
C ALA A 348 13.00 4.89 4.32
N SER A 349 12.25 4.80 3.21
CA SER A 349 10.91 5.36 3.08
C SER A 349 9.91 4.66 4.00
N ILE A 350 10.01 3.33 4.14
CA ILE A 350 9.17 2.58 5.09
C ILE A 350 9.47 3.00 6.53
N ILE A 351 10.75 3.07 6.93
CA ILE A 351 11.16 3.49 8.28
C ILE A 351 10.77 4.95 8.57
N ALA A 352 10.90 5.84 7.58
CA ALA A 352 10.46 7.22 7.72
C ALA A 352 8.93 7.32 7.91
N SER A 353 8.17 6.38 7.33
CA SER A 353 6.73 6.28 7.58
C SER A 353 6.41 5.68 8.95
N TYR A 354 7.22 4.73 9.44
CA TYR A 354 6.95 4.00 10.66
C TYR A 354 8.20 3.91 11.55
N PRO A 355 8.65 5.02 12.14
CA PRO A 355 9.90 5.05 12.90
C PRO A 355 9.82 4.27 14.23
N ASP A 356 8.61 4.09 14.75
CA ASP A 356 8.37 3.42 16.03
C ASP A 356 7.94 1.95 15.89
N ALA A 357 7.76 1.45 14.66
CA ALA A 357 7.36 0.06 14.42
C ALA A 357 8.48 -0.92 14.77
N ILE A 358 8.11 -2.18 15.02
CA ILE A 358 9.08 -3.27 15.18
C ILE A 358 9.29 -3.93 13.82
N TYR A 359 10.55 -4.10 13.45
CA TYR A 359 10.93 -4.71 12.18
C TYR A 359 11.57 -6.06 12.42
N TYR A 360 11.30 -6.98 11.50
CA TYR A 360 11.93 -8.28 11.43
C TYR A 360 12.54 -8.45 10.05
N ALA A 361 13.71 -9.08 9.99
CA ALA A 361 14.44 -9.29 8.75
C ALA A 361 14.92 -10.73 8.65
N TYR A 362 14.62 -11.37 7.53
CA TYR A 362 14.84 -12.80 7.32
C TYR A 362 15.68 -13.04 6.07
N ARG A 363 16.82 -13.71 6.24
CA ARG A 363 17.69 -14.20 5.18
C ARG A 363 17.11 -15.49 4.61
N THR A 364 16.72 -15.49 3.34
CA THR A 364 16.13 -16.65 2.62
C THR A 364 17.14 -17.51 1.88
#